data_AF-A0A8B7J081-F1
#
_entry.id   AF-A0A8B7J081-F1
#
_cell.length_a   1.000
_cell.length_b   1.000
_cell.length_c   1.000
_cell.angle_alpha   90.00
_cell.angle_beta   90.00
_cell.angle_gamma   90.00
#
_symmetry.space_group_name_H-M   'P 1'
#
loop_
_entity.id
_entity.type
_entity.pdbx_description
1 polymer ?
#
loop_
_entity_poly.entity_id
_entity_poly.type
_entity_poly.pdbx_seq_one_letter_code
_entity_poly.pdbx_strand_id
1 'polypeptide(L)'
;MLRADLLENQLMEMRLGFARLCYNPDFELLKPAYLEQLPAKLQELSRFLGARPWFAGDKLTYVDFLAYDVLEQQRMFAPTCLEGPGNLRAARSEQGSAEAALGALP
;
A
#
# COMPACT_ATOMS: atom_id res chain seq x y z
N MET A 1 -18.01 1.08 -6.46
CA MET A 1 -17.44 -0.03 -7.24
C MET A 1 -16.25 0.45 -8.05
N LEU A 2 -16.40 1.31 -9.05
CA LEU A 2 -15.27 1.73 -9.92
C LEU A 2 -13.94 2.11 -9.23
N ARG A 3 -13.97 2.85 -8.10
CA ARG A 3 -12.75 3.20 -7.35
C ARG A 3 -12.08 2.00 -6.68
N ALA A 4 -12.88 1.08 -6.14
CA ALA A 4 -12.39 -0.13 -5.52
C ALA A 4 -11.78 -1.05 -6.59
N ASP A 5 -12.48 -1.24 -7.70
CA ASP A 5 -12.02 -2.09 -8.81
C ASP A 5 -10.71 -1.55 -9.42
N LEU A 6 -10.58 -0.23 -9.59
CA LEU A 6 -9.35 0.38 -10.08
C LEU A 6 -8.19 0.21 -9.09
N LEU A 7 -8.44 0.44 -7.80
CA LEU A 7 -7.40 0.31 -6.78
C LEU A 7 -6.97 -1.15 -6.60
N GLU A 8 -7.90 -2.09 -6.61
CA GLU A 8 -7.59 -3.52 -6.51
C GLU A 8 -6.61 -3.93 -7.62
N ASN A 9 -6.88 -3.55 -8.87
CA ASN A 9 -5.98 -3.83 -9.99
C ASN A 9 -4.60 -3.19 -9.78
N GLN A 10 -4.54 -1.93 -9.35
CA GLN A 10 -3.26 -1.24 -9.10
C GLN A 10 -2.46 -1.90 -7.96
N LEU A 11 -3.13 -2.29 -6.87
CA LEU A 11 -2.50 -2.97 -5.74
C LEU A 11 -2.00 -4.36 -6.13
N MET A 12 -2.72 -5.06 -6.99
CA MET A 12 -2.28 -6.34 -7.54
C MET A 12 -1.03 -6.19 -8.41
N GLU A 13 -0.94 -5.15 -9.24
CA GLU A 13 0.27 -4.87 -10.01
C GLU A 13 1.47 -4.57 -9.11
N MET A 14 1.27 -3.79 -8.04
CA MET A 14 2.32 -3.53 -7.05
C MET A 14 2.76 -4.81 -6.34
N ARG A 15 1.81 -5.63 -5.86
CA ARG A 15 2.09 -6.88 -5.16
C ARG A 15 2.86 -7.87 -6.06
N LEU A 16 2.40 -8.07 -7.29
CA LEU A 16 3.05 -8.96 -8.25
C LEU A 16 4.40 -8.43 -8.74
N GLY A 17 4.53 -7.11 -8.91
CA GLY A 17 5.81 -6.47 -9.23
C GLY A 17 6.84 -6.68 -8.12
N PHE A 18 6.43 -6.48 -6.87
CA PHE A 18 7.28 -6.71 -5.70
C PHE A 18 7.67 -8.18 -5.54
N ALA A 19 6.70 -9.11 -5.66
CA ALA A 19 7.00 -10.54 -5.61
C ALA A 19 7.98 -10.97 -6.72
N ARG A 20 7.80 -10.47 -7.95
CA ARG A 20 8.72 -10.74 -9.06
C ARG A 20 10.13 -10.26 -8.77
N LEU A 21 10.29 -9.11 -8.12
CA LEU A 21 11.60 -8.64 -7.68
C LEU A 21 12.20 -9.60 -6.63
N CYS A 22 11.47 -9.88 -5.55
CA CYS A 22 11.97 -10.66 -4.42
C CYS A 22 12.37 -12.10 -4.77
N TYR A 23 11.69 -12.71 -5.74
CA TYR A 23 12.01 -14.08 -6.19
C TYR A 23 12.95 -14.13 -7.40
N ASN A 24 13.43 -12.99 -7.91
CA ASN A 24 14.37 -12.97 -9.02
C ASN A 24 15.79 -13.31 -8.54
N PRO A 25 16.54 -14.20 -9.23
CA PRO A 25 17.95 -14.46 -8.89
C PRO A 25 18.84 -13.21 -8.96
N ASP A 26 18.48 -12.23 -9.81
CA ASP A 26 19.19 -10.95 -9.98
C ASP A 26 18.67 -9.84 -9.05
N PHE A 27 18.05 -10.21 -7.91
CA PHE A 27 17.42 -9.29 -6.97
C PHE A 27 18.27 -8.06 -6.61
N GLU A 28 19.54 -8.26 -6.25
CA GLU A 28 20.43 -7.17 -5.84
C GLU A 28 20.73 -6.17 -6.98
N LEU A 29 20.73 -6.64 -8.23
CA LEU A 29 20.91 -5.80 -9.41
C LEU A 29 19.65 -4.97 -9.71
N LEU A 30 18.48 -5.56 -9.51
CA LEU A 30 17.18 -4.96 -9.86
C LEU A 30 16.62 -4.05 -8.75
N LYS A 31 17.00 -4.30 -7.49
CA LYS A 31 16.51 -3.58 -6.31
C LYS A 31 16.69 -2.05 -6.40
N PRO A 32 17.84 -1.49 -6.84
CA PRO A 32 18.00 -0.04 -6.93
C PRO A 32 16.96 0.63 -7.83
N ALA A 33 16.70 0.05 -9.02
CA ALA A 33 15.73 0.57 -9.96
C ALA A 33 14.29 0.50 -9.39
N TYR A 34 13.97 -0.56 -8.64
CA TYR A 34 12.69 -0.64 -7.95
C TYR A 34 12.53 0.45 -6.88
N LEU A 35 13.57 0.66 -6.06
CA LEU A 35 13.56 1.69 -5.01
C LEU A 35 13.46 3.11 -5.59
N GLU A 36 14.02 3.36 -6.76
CA GLU A 36 13.88 4.64 -7.47
C GLU A 36 12.43 4.90 -7.93
N GLN A 37 11.72 3.85 -8.37
CA GLN A 37 10.33 3.97 -8.84
C GLN A 37 9.30 3.97 -7.71
N LEU A 38 9.63 3.40 -6.55
CA LEU A 38 8.71 3.21 -5.43
C LEU A 38 8.07 4.54 -4.94
N PRO A 39 8.81 5.65 -4.74
CA PRO A 39 8.22 6.92 -4.32
C PRO A 39 7.13 7.44 -5.25
N ALA A 40 7.28 7.27 -6.57
CA ALA A 40 6.29 7.71 -7.54
C ALA A 40 4.97 6.93 -7.40
N LYS A 41 5.05 5.59 -7.27
CA LYS A 41 3.88 4.73 -7.05
C LYS A 41 3.16 5.05 -5.73
N LEU A 42 3.92 5.29 -4.67
CA LEU A 42 3.37 5.71 -3.38
C LEU A 42 2.70 7.09 -3.49
N GLN A 43 3.27 8.01 -4.26
CA GLN A 43 2.66 9.31 -4.50
C GLN A 43 1.34 9.20 -5.28
N GLU A 44 1.24 8.28 -6.24
CA GLU A 44 -0.01 8.00 -6.95
C GLU A 44 -1.09 7.46 -6.00
N LEU A 45 -0.75 6.50 -5.13
CA LEU A 45 -1.66 6.01 -4.09
C LEU A 45 -2.10 7.13 -3.14
N SER A 46 -1.17 7.99 -2.73
CA SER A 46 -1.46 9.16 -1.90
C SER A 46 -2.44 10.13 -2.57
N ARG A 47 -2.24 10.44 -3.86
CA ARG A 47 -3.18 11.28 -4.64
C ARG A 47 -4.54 10.61 -4.79
N PHE A 48 -4.57 9.30 -4.99
CA PHE A 48 -5.80 8.54 -5.15
C PHE A 48 -6.65 8.53 -3.86
N LEU A 49 -6.00 8.36 -2.70
CA LEU A 49 -6.64 8.54 -1.39
C LEU A 49 -7.15 9.97 -1.23
N GLY A 50 -6.27 10.96 -1.47
CA GLY A 50 -6.58 12.37 -1.33
C GLY A 50 -6.81 12.74 0.14
N ALA A 51 -7.91 13.44 0.41
CA ALA A 51 -8.34 13.86 1.75
C ALA A 51 -9.37 12.91 2.38
N ARG A 52 -9.66 11.77 1.75
CA ARG A 52 -10.63 10.80 2.26
C ARG A 52 -10.00 9.95 3.37
N PRO A 53 -10.82 9.45 4.31
CA PRO A 53 -10.35 8.49 5.32
C PRO A 53 -10.02 7.13 4.69
N TRP A 54 -10.80 6.69 3.70
CA TRP A 54 -10.65 5.40 3.05
C TRP A 54 -10.52 5.53 1.53
N PHE A 55 -9.88 4.55 0.91
CA PHE A 55 -9.61 4.56 -0.52
C PHE A 55 -10.87 4.52 -1.38
N ALA A 56 -11.86 3.74 -0.94
CA ALA A 56 -13.15 3.61 -1.62
C ALA A 56 -14.11 4.78 -1.36
N GLY A 57 -13.87 5.62 -0.36
CA GLY A 57 -14.74 6.74 0.03
C GLY A 57 -14.77 6.98 1.54
N ASP A 58 -15.96 7.18 2.09
CA ASP A 58 -16.15 7.49 3.52
C ASP A 58 -16.31 6.25 4.41
N LYS A 59 -16.43 5.07 3.80
CA LYS A 59 -16.59 3.80 4.52
C LYS A 59 -15.40 2.89 4.25
N LEU A 60 -14.97 2.18 5.30
CA LEU A 60 -14.00 1.10 5.20
C LEU A 60 -14.53 -0.03 4.32
N THR A 61 -13.70 -0.54 3.43
CA THR A 61 -14.01 -1.64 2.51
C THR A 61 -12.85 -2.62 2.40
N TYR A 62 -13.04 -3.75 1.70
CA TYR A 62 -12.01 -4.78 1.54
C TYR A 62 -10.72 -4.25 0.86
N VAL A 63 -10.84 -3.30 -0.07
CA VAL A 63 -9.67 -2.75 -0.79
C VAL A 63 -8.75 -1.94 0.11
N ASP A 64 -9.26 -1.42 1.22
CA ASP A 64 -8.46 -0.74 2.23
C ASP A 64 -7.52 -1.73 2.93
N PHE A 65 -7.97 -2.95 3.21
CA PHE A 65 -7.11 -4.02 3.75
C PHE A 65 -6.04 -4.44 2.74
N LEU A 66 -6.39 -4.56 1.45
CA LEU A 66 -5.38 -4.83 0.41
C LEU A 66 -4.34 -3.72 0.33
N ALA A 67 -4.75 -2.45 0.47
CA ALA A 67 -3.84 -1.32 0.47
C ALA A 67 -2.91 -1.36 1.69
N TYR A 68 -3.46 -1.67 2.87
CA TYR A 68 -2.69 -1.81 4.10
C TYR A 68 -1.57 -2.85 3.95
N ASP A 69 -1.91 -4.06 3.50
CA ASP A 69 -0.95 -5.14 3.27
C ASP A 69 0.20 -4.72 2.35
N VAL A 70 -0.14 -4.11 1.21
CA VAL A 70 0.85 -3.69 0.22
C VAL A 70 1.76 -2.61 0.81
N LEU A 71 1.19 -1.62 1.49
CA LEU A 71 1.95 -0.55 2.14
C LEU A 71 2.88 -1.10 3.25
N GLU A 72 2.41 -2.04 4.06
CA GLU A 72 3.24 -2.67 5.09
C GLU A 72 4.39 -3.50 4.50
N GLN A 73 4.14 -4.25 3.42
CA GLN A 73 5.22 -4.94 2.69
C GLN A 73 6.28 -3.96 2.20
N GLN A 74 5.87 -2.83 1.62
CA GLN A 74 6.83 -1.81 1.15
C GLN A 74 7.58 -1.16 2.31
N ARG A 75 6.92 -0.93 3.46
CA ARG A 75 7.57 -0.40 4.67
C ARG A 75 8.61 -1.36 5.22
N MET A 76 8.29 -2.65 5.32
CA MET A 76 9.25 -3.66 5.78
C MET A 76 10.46 -3.76 4.83
N PHE A 77 10.23 -3.59 3.53
CA PHE A 77 11.29 -3.60 2.52
C PHE A 77 12.18 -2.35 2.53
N ALA A 78 11.56 -1.18 2.67
CA ALA A 78 12.20 0.12 2.68
C ALA A 78 11.61 0.98 3.81
N PRO A 79 12.17 0.92 5.04
CA PRO A 79 11.57 1.52 6.24
C PRO A 79 11.19 3.01 6.12
N THR A 80 11.97 3.77 5.36
CA THR A 80 11.76 5.22 5.16
C THR A 80 10.83 5.57 4.00
N CYS A 81 10.34 4.59 3.22
CA CYS A 81 9.56 4.88 2.01
C CYS A 81 8.19 5.53 2.31
N LEU A 82 7.65 5.31 3.51
CA LEU A 82 6.39 5.89 3.98
C LEU A 82 6.57 7.10 4.91
N GLU A 83 7.81 7.59 5.08
CA GLU A 83 8.07 8.84 5.82
C GLU A 83 7.67 10.09 5.01
N GLY A 84 7.30 9.91 3.74
CA GLY A 84 6.79 10.95 2.85
C GLY A 84 5.33 11.35 3.11
N PRO A 85 4.40 11.11 2.16
CA PRO A 85 3.08 11.74 2.16
C PRO A 85 2.26 11.39 3.43
N GLY A 86 1.94 12.41 4.23
CA GLY A 86 1.32 12.26 5.55
C GLY A 86 -0.06 11.57 5.57
N ASN A 87 -0.78 11.57 4.44
CA ASN A 87 -2.09 10.92 4.34
C ASN A 87 -2.01 9.39 4.29
N LEU A 88 -0.98 8.80 3.68
CA LEU A 88 -0.79 7.34 3.69
C LEU A 88 -0.43 6.84 5.09
N ARG A 89 0.33 7.62 5.86
CA ARG A 89 0.65 7.30 7.26
C ARG A 89 -0.59 7.35 8.15
N ALA A 90 -1.48 8.32 7.92
CA ALA A 90 -2.74 8.43 8.64
C ALA A 90 -3.67 7.25 8.35
N ALA A 91 -3.93 6.96 7.07
CA ALA A 91 -4.76 5.82 6.65
C ALA A 91 -4.24 4.50 7.24
N ARG A 92 -2.93 4.27 7.21
CA ARG A 92 -2.31 3.08 7.80
C ARG A 92 -2.55 2.97 9.32
N SER A 93 -2.42 4.07 10.05
CA SER A 93 -2.61 4.07 11.51
C SER A 93 -4.06 3.73 11.89
N GLU A 94 -5.03 4.25 11.12
CA GLU A 94 -6.44 3.93 11.29
C GLU A 94 -6.75 2.48 10.91
N GLN A 95 -6.14 1.97 9.83
CA GLN A 95 -6.26 0.57 9.39
C GLN A 95 -5.72 -0.42 10.41
N GLY A 96 -4.51 -0.20 10.93
CA GLY A 96 -3.94 -1.07 11.96
C GLY A 96 -4.78 -1.10 13.24
N SER A 97 -5.43 0.02 13.57
CA SER A 97 -6.38 0.07 14.69
C SER A 97 -7.66 -0.74 14.40
N ALA A 98 -8.16 -0.68 13.17
CA ALA A 98 -9.33 -1.45 12.73
C ALA A 98 -9.04 -2.96 12.66
N GLU A 99 -7.87 -3.36 12.17
CA GLU A 99 -7.44 -4.77 12.12
C GLU A 99 -7.25 -5.35 13.53
N ALA A 100 -6.61 -4.61 14.44
CA ALA A 100 -6.49 -5.01 15.84
C ALA A 100 -7.87 -5.17 16.51
N ALA A 101 -8.83 -4.30 16.19
CA ALA A 101 -10.20 -4.41 16.69
C ALA A 101 -10.94 -5.64 16.12
N LEU A 102 -10.71 -5.99 14.84
CA LEU A 102 -11.30 -7.18 14.22
C LEU A 102 -10.66 -8.48 14.71
N GLY A 103 -9.35 -8.50 14.95
CA GLY A 103 -8.63 -9.64 15.53
C GLY A 103 -8.90 -9.85 17.02
N ALA A 104 -9.49 -8.86 17.70
CA ALA A 104 -9.94 -8.94 19.09
C ALA A 104 -11.41 -9.37 19.23
N LEU A 105 -12.13 -9.59 18.12
CA LEU A 105 -13.46 -10.20 18.15
C LEU A 105 -13.31 -11.71 18.40
N PRO A 106 -14.13 -12.28 19.31
CA PRO A 106 -14.00 -13.67 19.76
C PRO A 106 -14.28 -14.71 18.68
#